data_AF-I0V8P5-F1
#
_entry.id   AF-I0V8P5-F1
#
_cell.length_a   1.000
_cell.length_b   1.000
_cell.length_c   1.000
_cell.angle_alpha   90.00
_cell.angle_beta   90.00
_cell.angle_gamma   90.00
#
_symmetry.space_group_name_H-M   'P 1'
#
loop_
_entity.id
_entity.type
_entity.pdbx_description
1 polymer ?
#
loop_
_entity_poly.entity_id
_entity_poly.type
_entity_poly.pdbx_seq_one_letter_code
_entity_poly.pdbx_strand_id
1 'polypeptide(L)'
;MISADMEGATGVTWTDDVVPGTEQWQRFRRLFTGDVNAVIAGLADGGATDVLVNEAHSSQRNLLLEDLDPRARMLTGRHKPLSMMEGIDTGVDGVVFLGYHAGAGCDGVLSHTYLPNQITGVTLDGIPASEGRLNATLAAEYGVPVLLVSGDDKTCDDAADYAPGAAHVAVKECISRYAAICLPPSRTSADLTTAATTCMRRAGRGKPTTMAHHIDVEFDASHLAQAAAVVPTVEQTGVRTVGFDAPTMTEAMKTFKIVTAIADGAVQGKYG
;
A
#
# COMPACT_ATOMS: atom_id res chain seq x y z
N MET A 1 -4.71 12.24 4.71
CA MET A 1 -4.11 11.01 5.30
C MET A 1 -2.97 10.54 4.41
N ILE A 2 -1.91 9.98 4.98
CA ILE A 2 -0.84 9.30 4.25
C ILE A 2 -0.89 7.83 4.66
N SER A 3 -1.13 6.92 3.71
CA SER A 3 -0.79 5.51 3.88
C SER A 3 0.66 5.34 3.44
N ALA A 4 1.54 5.03 4.37
CA ALA A 4 2.98 4.99 4.11
C ALA A 4 3.48 3.54 4.09
N ASP A 5 3.96 3.11 2.93
CA ASP A 5 4.54 1.80 2.68
C ASP A 5 6.03 1.92 2.27
N MET A 6 6.81 0.84 2.39
CA MET A 6 8.29 0.97 2.44
C MET A 6 9.01 0.53 1.16
N GLU A 7 8.47 -0.44 0.43
CA GLU A 7 9.06 -1.07 -0.76
C GLU A 7 9.30 -0.05 -1.87
N GLY A 8 8.38 0.89 -2.03
CA GLY A 8 8.45 1.98 -3.02
C GLY A 8 9.23 3.20 -2.56
N ALA A 9 9.70 3.25 -1.31
CA ALA A 9 10.43 4.40 -0.79
C ALA A 9 11.75 4.65 -1.53
N THR A 10 12.27 5.88 -1.39
CA THR A 10 13.50 6.35 -2.02
C THR A 10 14.67 5.40 -1.73
N GLY A 11 15.26 4.86 -2.81
CA GLY A 11 16.47 4.05 -2.77
C GLY A 11 16.30 2.59 -2.33
N VAL A 12 15.11 2.18 -1.87
CA VAL A 12 14.82 0.79 -1.47
C VAL A 12 14.85 -0.11 -2.70
N THR A 13 15.59 -1.20 -2.66
CA THR A 13 15.67 -2.16 -3.78
C THR A 13 15.76 -3.61 -3.33
N TRP A 14 16.00 -3.85 -2.04
CA TRP A 14 16.31 -5.17 -1.52
C TRP A 14 15.46 -5.52 -0.29
N THR A 15 15.26 -6.81 -0.04
CA THR A 15 14.43 -7.26 1.09
C THR A 15 14.99 -6.82 2.44
N ASP A 16 16.31 -6.81 2.62
CA ASP A 16 16.89 -6.36 3.90
C ASP A 16 16.69 -4.86 4.14
N ASP A 17 16.41 -4.07 3.09
CA ASP A 17 16.09 -2.64 3.25
C ASP A 17 14.75 -2.45 3.99
N VAL A 18 13.83 -3.42 3.89
CA VAL A 18 12.46 -3.33 4.39
C VAL A 18 12.15 -4.28 5.54
N VAL A 19 13.01 -5.28 5.81
CA VAL A 19 12.83 -6.25 6.91
C VAL A 19 13.32 -5.67 8.24
N PRO A 20 12.46 -5.56 9.27
CA PRO A 20 12.87 -5.03 10.56
C PRO A 20 14.05 -5.78 11.20
N GLY A 21 14.98 -5.02 11.78
CA GLY A 21 16.10 -5.55 12.55
C GLY A 21 17.42 -5.72 11.79
N THR A 22 17.47 -5.43 10.49
CA THR A 22 18.72 -5.41 9.70
C THR A 22 19.41 -4.04 9.76
N GLU A 23 20.69 -3.98 9.42
CA GLU A 23 21.43 -2.71 9.28
C GLU A 23 20.85 -1.86 8.13
N GLN A 24 20.50 -2.52 7.03
CA GLN A 24 19.89 -1.91 5.85
C GLN A 24 18.56 -1.24 6.22
N TRP A 25 17.69 -1.91 6.97
CA TRP A 25 16.44 -1.36 7.46
C TRP A 25 16.65 -0.14 8.37
N GLN A 26 17.64 -0.15 9.26
CA GLN A 26 17.96 1.02 10.09
C GLN A 26 18.36 2.24 9.25
N ARG A 27 19.05 2.03 8.14
CA ARG A 27 19.37 3.09 7.17
C ARG A 27 18.13 3.55 6.42
N PHE A 28 17.34 2.62 5.88
CA PHE A 28 16.24 2.95 4.98
C PHE A 28 15.00 3.49 5.68
N ARG A 29 14.76 3.15 6.94
CA ARG A 29 13.66 3.75 7.71
C ARG A 29 13.80 5.26 7.90
N ARG A 30 15.04 5.79 7.91
CA ARG A 30 15.31 7.23 7.92
C ARG A 30 14.97 7.88 6.57
N LEU A 31 15.30 7.22 5.46
CA LEU A 31 14.94 7.70 4.12
C LEU A 31 13.42 7.68 3.93
N PHE A 32 12.77 6.61 4.36
CA PHE A 32 11.31 6.48 4.35
C PHE A 32 10.62 7.55 5.21
N THR A 33 11.14 7.83 6.42
CA THR A 33 10.66 8.96 7.23
C THR A 33 10.89 10.31 6.54
N GLY A 34 12.00 10.47 5.82
CA GLY A 34 12.28 11.63 4.99
C GLY A 34 11.25 11.84 3.88
N ASP A 35 10.89 10.78 3.14
CA ASP A 35 9.85 10.83 2.11
C ASP A 35 8.49 11.22 2.70
N VAL A 36 8.14 10.66 3.87
CA VAL A 36 6.92 11.03 4.61
C VAL A 36 6.93 12.52 4.97
N ASN A 37 8.03 13.02 5.53
CA ASN A 37 8.18 14.42 5.91
C ASN A 37 8.11 15.37 4.71
N ALA A 38 8.68 14.98 3.57
CA ALA A 38 8.57 15.75 2.32
C ALA A 38 7.12 15.88 1.85
N VAL A 39 6.36 14.78 1.90
CA VAL A 39 4.92 14.81 1.59
C VAL A 39 4.15 15.65 2.62
N ILE A 40 4.40 15.50 3.92
CA ILE A 40 3.75 16.31 4.96
C ILE A 40 3.98 17.81 4.71
N ALA A 41 5.22 18.19 4.41
CA ALA A 41 5.57 19.58 4.09
C ALA A 41 4.79 20.08 2.87
N GLY A 42 4.77 19.31 1.79
CA GLY A 42 4.04 19.68 0.60
C GLY A 42 2.52 19.80 0.81
N LEU A 43 1.91 18.84 1.52
CA LEU A 43 0.49 18.88 1.87
C LEU A 43 0.15 20.13 2.70
N ALA A 44 0.97 20.46 3.69
CA ALA A 44 0.78 21.64 4.53
C ALA A 44 0.92 22.94 3.72
N ASP A 45 1.91 23.03 2.83
CA ASP A 45 2.06 24.17 1.92
C ASP A 45 0.88 24.29 0.94
N GLY A 46 0.24 23.16 0.62
CA GLY A 46 -1.01 23.09 -0.14
C GLY A 46 -2.28 23.38 0.66
N GLY A 47 -2.15 23.69 1.97
CA GLY A 47 -3.26 24.11 2.83
C GLY A 47 -3.83 23.02 3.76
N ALA A 48 -3.20 21.86 3.88
CA ALA A 48 -3.63 20.84 4.85
C ALA A 48 -3.44 21.36 6.29
N THR A 49 -4.47 21.22 7.12
CA THR A 49 -4.46 21.68 8.52
C THR A 49 -4.19 20.57 9.54
N ASP A 50 -4.35 19.31 9.15
CA ASP A 50 -4.03 18.11 9.93
C ASP A 50 -3.54 17.00 8.98
N VAL A 51 -2.53 16.24 9.40
CA VAL A 51 -2.01 15.11 8.62
C VAL A 51 -1.91 13.87 9.50
N LEU A 52 -2.79 12.91 9.23
CA LEU A 52 -2.69 11.56 9.77
C LEU A 52 -1.77 10.70 8.90
N VAL A 53 -0.67 10.22 9.47
CA VAL A 53 0.22 9.23 8.86
C VAL A 53 -0.14 7.85 9.40
N ASN A 54 -0.51 6.92 8.53
CA ASN A 54 -0.77 5.54 8.84
C ASN A 54 0.36 4.66 8.32
N GLU A 55 1.05 3.97 9.23
CA GLU A 55 2.06 2.99 8.84
C GLU A 55 1.43 1.77 8.20
N ALA A 56 1.78 1.49 6.95
CA ALA A 56 1.20 0.42 6.17
C ALA A 56 2.12 -0.82 6.09
N HIS A 57 3.43 -0.62 6.17
CA HIS A 57 4.43 -1.68 5.94
C HIS A 57 4.60 -2.70 7.08
N SER A 58 4.51 -3.99 6.78
CA SER A 58 4.96 -5.11 7.62
C SER A 58 4.54 -5.01 9.11
N SER A 59 5.48 -4.71 10.01
CA SER A 59 5.26 -4.54 11.46
C SER A 59 4.53 -3.24 11.83
N GLN A 60 4.43 -2.32 10.88
CA GLN A 60 3.81 -1.00 10.98
C GLN A 60 4.47 -0.13 12.06
N ARG A 61 5.79 -0.28 12.21
CA ARG A 61 6.67 0.36 13.20
C ARG A 61 8.01 0.78 12.56
N ASN A 62 7.96 1.28 11.34
CA ASN A 62 9.15 1.54 10.53
C ASN A 62 9.54 3.01 10.57
N LEU A 63 8.59 3.93 10.47
CA LEU A 63 8.82 5.36 10.65
C LEU A 63 9.36 5.67 12.04
N LEU A 64 10.10 6.77 12.13
CA LEU A 64 10.70 7.28 13.35
C LEU A 64 9.80 8.39 13.89
N LEU A 65 9.09 8.11 14.99
CA LEU A 65 8.14 9.06 15.58
C LEU A 65 8.86 10.33 16.06
N GLU A 66 10.06 10.16 16.60
CA GLU A 66 10.93 11.24 17.07
C GLU A 66 11.44 12.17 15.97
N ASP A 67 11.43 11.71 14.72
CA ASP A 67 11.89 12.47 13.54
C ASP A 67 10.72 12.91 12.64
N LEU A 68 9.48 12.59 13.01
CA LEU A 68 8.30 12.93 12.22
C LEU A 68 8.01 14.43 12.29
N ASP A 69 7.60 15.00 11.17
CA ASP A 69 7.18 16.40 11.10
C ASP A 69 6.07 16.71 12.14
N PRO A 70 6.23 17.75 12.97
CA PRO A 70 5.32 18.04 14.09
C PRO A 70 3.92 18.47 13.65
N ARG A 71 3.69 18.75 12.36
CA ARG A 71 2.35 19.01 11.80
C ARG A 71 1.53 17.73 11.64
N ALA A 72 2.15 16.57 11.76
CA ALA A 72 1.50 15.28 11.60
C ALA A 72 1.32 14.54 12.93
N ARG A 73 0.40 13.58 12.90
CA ARG A 73 0.20 12.56 13.93
C ARG A 73 0.31 11.18 13.29
N MET A 74 0.84 10.22 14.05
CA MET A 74 1.14 8.89 13.51
C MET A 74 0.29 7.81 14.15
N LEU A 75 -0.26 6.95 13.29
CA LEU A 75 -0.86 5.68 13.64
C LEU A 75 0.17 4.57 13.36
N THR A 76 0.74 4.01 14.43
CA THR A 76 1.77 2.97 14.39
C THR A 76 1.34 1.71 15.14
N GLY A 77 1.69 0.54 14.59
CA GLY A 77 1.39 -0.78 15.14
C GLY A 77 0.37 -1.58 14.31
N ARG A 78 0.37 -2.90 14.53
CA ARG A 78 -0.46 -3.89 13.81
C ARG A 78 -1.85 -4.07 14.44
N HIS A 79 -2.63 -4.94 13.82
CA HIS A 79 -4.00 -5.37 14.20
C HIS A 79 -5.10 -4.32 14.00
N LYS A 80 -4.78 -3.23 13.32
CA LYS A 80 -5.73 -2.22 12.83
C LYS A 80 -6.81 -2.87 11.95
N PRO A 81 -8.11 -2.65 12.20
CA PRO A 81 -9.18 -3.23 11.40
C PRO A 81 -9.01 -3.06 9.89
N LEU A 82 -8.62 -1.87 9.42
CA LEU A 82 -8.46 -1.55 7.99
C LEU A 82 -6.99 -1.52 7.52
N SER A 83 -6.06 -2.03 8.34
CA SER A 83 -4.64 -2.18 7.98
C SER A 83 -4.01 -0.91 7.36
N MET A 84 -3.64 -0.94 6.08
CA MET A 84 -3.02 0.16 5.33
C MET A 84 -3.91 1.39 5.21
N MET A 85 -5.22 1.23 5.41
CA MET A 85 -6.22 2.30 5.28
C MET A 85 -6.89 2.65 6.61
N GLU A 86 -6.32 2.25 7.74
CA GLU A 86 -6.83 2.66 9.05
C GLU A 86 -6.85 4.18 9.21
N GLY A 87 -8.02 4.71 9.56
CA GLY A 87 -8.28 6.15 9.67
C GLY A 87 -8.96 6.78 8.44
N ILE A 88 -9.17 6.04 7.35
CA ILE A 88 -9.85 6.55 6.15
C ILE A 88 -11.30 7.00 6.42
N ASP A 89 -11.95 6.38 7.40
CA ASP A 89 -13.32 6.64 7.84
C ASP A 89 -13.45 7.85 8.79
N THR A 90 -12.33 8.46 9.18
CA THR A 90 -12.31 9.60 10.13
C THR A 90 -12.64 10.95 9.48
N GLY A 91 -13.15 10.94 8.25
CA GLY A 91 -13.57 12.14 7.52
C GLY A 91 -12.42 12.90 6.86
N VAL A 92 -11.36 12.21 6.44
CA VAL A 92 -10.21 12.82 5.76
C VAL A 92 -10.58 13.32 4.36
N ASP A 93 -9.98 14.43 3.93
CA ASP A 93 -10.28 15.07 2.63
C ASP A 93 -9.51 14.50 1.43
N GLY A 94 -8.60 13.56 1.69
CA GLY A 94 -7.81 12.89 0.67
C GLY A 94 -6.79 11.95 1.27
N VAL A 95 -6.32 11.01 0.46
CA VAL A 95 -5.29 10.03 0.83
C VAL A 95 -4.10 10.10 -0.12
N VAL A 96 -2.91 9.97 0.44
CA VAL A 96 -1.65 9.76 -0.28
C VAL A 96 -1.22 8.31 -0.08
N PHE A 97 -0.85 7.63 -1.15
CA PHE A 97 -0.19 6.33 -1.13
C PHE A 97 1.31 6.55 -1.34
N LEU A 98 2.06 6.63 -0.25
CA LEU A 98 3.48 6.93 -0.29
C LEU A 98 4.29 5.64 -0.23
N GLY A 99 5.25 5.48 -1.13
CA GLY A 99 6.18 4.36 -1.12
C GLY A 99 5.51 3.02 -1.43
N TYR A 100 4.43 3.05 -2.21
CA TYR A 100 3.73 1.86 -2.70
C TYR A 100 4.54 1.15 -3.78
N HIS A 101 4.16 -0.09 -4.08
CA HIS A 101 4.78 -0.94 -5.08
C HIS A 101 3.75 -1.60 -6.01
N ALA A 102 4.22 -2.14 -7.13
CA ALA A 102 3.39 -2.93 -8.04
C ALA A 102 2.89 -4.24 -7.40
N GLY A 103 1.77 -4.75 -7.91
CA GLY A 103 1.08 -5.93 -7.39
C GLY A 103 1.80 -7.27 -7.62
N ALA A 104 1.32 -8.33 -6.96
CA ALA A 104 1.78 -9.70 -7.22
C ALA A 104 1.54 -10.09 -8.69
N GLY A 105 2.50 -10.81 -9.28
CA GLY A 105 2.44 -11.22 -10.68
C GLY A 105 2.78 -10.11 -11.68
N CYS A 106 3.18 -8.92 -11.23
CA CYS A 106 3.58 -7.79 -12.07
C CYS A 106 5.08 -7.45 -11.92
N ASP A 107 5.65 -6.80 -12.93
CA ASP A 107 6.97 -6.18 -12.82
C ASP A 107 6.93 -4.96 -11.90
N GLY A 108 7.99 -4.78 -11.11
CA GLY A 108 8.17 -3.68 -10.17
C GLY A 108 9.12 -4.05 -9.04
N VAL A 109 9.78 -3.05 -8.46
CA VAL A 109 10.70 -3.27 -7.32
C VAL A 109 9.91 -3.83 -6.14
N LEU A 110 10.35 -4.98 -5.64
CA LEU A 110 9.72 -5.73 -4.54
C LEU A 110 8.21 -6.00 -4.77
N SER A 111 7.80 -6.13 -6.03
CA SER A 111 6.38 -6.34 -6.38
C SER A 111 5.76 -7.53 -5.66
N HIS A 112 4.60 -7.29 -5.03
CA HIS A 112 3.79 -8.28 -4.34
C HIS A 112 2.41 -7.73 -3.94
N THR A 113 1.59 -8.54 -3.25
CA THR A 113 0.34 -8.09 -2.62
C THR A 113 0.16 -8.85 -1.30
N TYR A 114 0.36 -8.15 -0.18
CA TYR A 114 0.33 -8.56 1.23
C TYR A 114 1.34 -9.64 1.62
N LEU A 115 1.36 -10.77 0.92
CA LEU A 115 2.24 -11.91 1.20
C LEU A 115 3.27 -12.06 0.07
N PRO A 116 4.53 -11.65 0.27
CA PRO A 116 5.50 -11.44 -0.80
C PRO A 116 5.97 -12.69 -1.54
N ASN A 117 5.74 -13.88 -0.97
CA ASN A 117 6.15 -15.15 -1.56
C ASN A 117 4.96 -16.09 -1.82
N GLN A 118 3.86 -15.93 -1.07
CA GLN A 118 2.73 -16.84 -1.09
C GLN A 118 1.67 -16.46 -2.11
N ILE A 119 1.46 -15.16 -2.37
CA ILE A 119 0.44 -14.69 -3.30
C ILE A 119 1.10 -14.41 -4.65
N THR A 120 0.61 -15.07 -5.69
CA THR A 120 1.10 -14.89 -7.07
C THR A 120 0.20 -13.96 -7.90
N GLY A 121 -1.04 -13.73 -7.46
CA GLY A 121 -1.95 -12.81 -8.11
C GLY A 121 -3.19 -12.53 -7.26
N VAL A 122 -3.75 -11.32 -7.41
CA VAL A 122 -5.03 -10.92 -6.83
C VAL A 122 -5.84 -10.23 -7.91
N THR A 123 -7.14 -10.49 -7.98
CA THR A 123 -8.07 -9.71 -8.79
C THR A 123 -9.13 -9.07 -7.91
N LEU A 124 -9.59 -7.88 -8.32
CA LEU A 124 -10.76 -7.20 -7.77
C LEU A 124 -11.71 -6.97 -8.93
N ASP A 125 -12.92 -7.53 -8.83
CA ASP A 125 -13.95 -7.48 -9.87
C ASP A 125 -13.44 -7.89 -11.26
N GLY A 126 -12.59 -8.93 -11.29
CA GLY A 126 -11.97 -9.48 -12.50
C GLY A 126 -10.77 -8.70 -13.05
N ILE A 127 -10.35 -7.63 -12.38
CA ILE A 127 -9.20 -6.80 -12.77
C ILE A 127 -8.00 -7.11 -11.86
N PRO A 128 -6.78 -7.32 -12.38
CA PRO A 128 -5.59 -7.46 -11.54
C PRO A 128 -5.43 -6.32 -10.53
N ALA A 129 -5.20 -6.66 -9.27
CA ALA A 129 -5.24 -5.72 -8.17
C ALA A 129 -3.93 -5.72 -7.36
N SER A 130 -3.24 -4.58 -7.37
CA SER A 130 -2.22 -4.25 -6.38
C SER A 130 -2.87 -3.81 -5.06
N GLU A 131 -2.04 -3.65 -4.03
CA GLU A 131 -2.46 -2.99 -2.78
C GLU A 131 -2.96 -1.57 -3.05
N GLY A 132 -2.36 -0.87 -4.02
CA GLY A 132 -2.81 0.43 -4.50
C GLY A 132 -4.26 0.40 -4.99
N ARG A 133 -4.62 -0.56 -5.85
CA ARG A 133 -5.99 -0.70 -6.37
C ARG A 133 -6.99 -1.06 -5.27
N LEU A 134 -6.65 -2.02 -4.42
CA LEU A 134 -7.50 -2.43 -3.29
C LEU A 134 -7.77 -1.24 -2.37
N ASN A 135 -6.73 -0.50 -2.00
CA ASN A 135 -6.82 0.65 -1.10
C ASN A 135 -7.50 1.85 -1.76
N ALA A 136 -7.34 2.07 -3.07
CA ALA A 136 -8.05 3.11 -3.82
C ALA A 136 -9.56 2.84 -3.85
N THR A 137 -9.95 1.59 -4.08
CA THR A 137 -11.37 1.19 -4.07
C THR A 137 -11.97 1.38 -2.69
N LEU A 138 -11.22 1.03 -1.63
CA LEU A 138 -11.65 1.30 -0.26
C LEU A 138 -11.78 2.81 0.01
N ALA A 139 -10.85 3.64 -0.47
CA ALA A 139 -10.95 5.10 -0.33
C ALA A 139 -12.20 5.67 -1.03
N ALA A 140 -12.53 5.16 -2.22
CA ALA A 140 -13.72 5.55 -2.97
C ALA A 140 -15.02 5.24 -2.21
N GLU A 141 -15.07 4.11 -1.49
CA GLU A 141 -16.21 3.78 -0.62
C GLU A 141 -16.49 4.86 0.42
N TYR A 142 -15.46 5.53 0.94
CA TYR A 142 -15.60 6.65 1.90
C TYR A 142 -15.72 8.03 1.24
N GLY A 143 -15.72 8.08 -0.10
CA GLY A 143 -15.70 9.31 -0.90
C GLY A 143 -14.38 10.07 -0.79
N VAL A 144 -13.28 9.40 -0.46
CA VAL A 144 -11.96 10.02 -0.26
C VAL A 144 -11.13 9.90 -1.54
N PRO A 145 -10.71 11.02 -2.17
CA PRO A 145 -9.88 10.96 -3.36
C PRO A 145 -8.44 10.55 -3.04
N VAL A 146 -7.83 9.74 -3.92
CA VAL A 146 -6.38 9.54 -3.95
C VAL A 146 -5.73 10.79 -4.57
N LEU A 147 -4.88 11.46 -3.79
CA LEU A 147 -4.24 12.72 -4.14
C LEU A 147 -2.89 12.50 -4.83
N LEU A 148 -2.09 11.58 -4.30
CA LEU A 148 -0.72 11.29 -4.73
C LEU A 148 -0.45 9.80 -4.54
N VAL A 149 0.22 9.19 -5.51
CA VAL A 149 0.85 7.87 -5.40
C VAL A 149 2.34 8.02 -5.67
N SER A 150 3.19 7.43 -4.84
CA SER A 150 4.63 7.36 -5.09
C SER A 150 5.17 5.95 -4.92
N GLY A 151 6.23 5.65 -5.66
CA GLY A 151 6.86 4.33 -5.74
C GLY A 151 7.95 4.31 -6.81
N ASP A 152 8.10 3.18 -7.49
CA ASP A 152 8.83 3.14 -8.76
C ASP A 152 7.94 3.57 -9.96
N ASP A 153 8.52 3.57 -11.15
CA ASP A 153 7.80 3.84 -12.41
C ASP A 153 6.66 2.85 -12.65
N LYS A 154 6.84 1.57 -12.32
CA LYS A 154 5.82 0.52 -12.47
C LYS A 154 4.61 0.72 -11.56
N THR A 155 4.86 1.21 -10.34
CA THR A 155 3.80 1.64 -9.41
C THR A 155 3.01 2.81 -9.97
N CYS A 156 3.68 3.75 -10.62
CA CYS A 156 3.03 4.89 -11.27
C CYS A 156 2.19 4.45 -12.48
N ASP A 157 2.71 3.50 -13.28
CA ASP A 157 1.99 2.91 -14.41
C ASP A 157 0.69 2.22 -13.94
N ASP A 158 0.74 1.44 -12.85
CA ASP A 158 -0.46 0.81 -12.25
C ASP A 158 -1.43 1.86 -11.68
N ALA A 159 -0.90 2.88 -10.99
CA ALA A 159 -1.69 3.98 -10.43
C ALA A 159 -2.41 4.83 -11.49
N ALA A 160 -1.92 4.87 -12.72
CA ALA A 160 -2.58 5.56 -13.82
C ALA A 160 -3.95 4.95 -14.16
N ASP A 161 -4.18 3.67 -13.86
CA ASP A 161 -5.47 3.01 -14.08
C ASP A 161 -6.44 3.23 -12.92
N TYR A 162 -6.03 2.93 -11.67
CA TYR A 162 -6.95 3.02 -10.52
C TYR A 162 -7.08 4.45 -9.92
N ALA A 163 -6.12 5.33 -10.18
CA ALA A 163 -6.10 6.70 -9.68
C ALA A 163 -5.59 7.71 -10.74
N PRO A 164 -6.22 7.80 -11.92
CA PRO A 164 -5.74 8.60 -13.06
C PRO A 164 -5.62 10.09 -12.77
N GLY A 165 -6.41 10.61 -11.83
CA GLY A 165 -6.34 12.01 -11.44
C GLY A 165 -5.25 12.34 -10.41
N ALA A 166 -4.71 11.33 -9.71
CA ALA A 166 -3.69 11.52 -8.69
C ALA A 166 -2.39 12.04 -9.32
N ALA A 167 -1.59 12.75 -8.53
CA ALA A 167 -0.20 12.92 -8.88
C ALA A 167 0.50 11.56 -8.78
N HIS A 168 1.43 11.28 -9.69
CA HIS A 168 2.27 10.09 -9.65
C HIS A 168 3.73 10.53 -9.59
N VAL A 169 4.49 10.01 -8.61
CA VAL A 169 5.90 10.36 -8.41
C VAL A 169 6.73 9.09 -8.35
N ALA A 170 7.45 8.81 -9.43
CA ALA A 170 8.45 7.75 -9.48
C ALA A 170 9.75 8.25 -8.83
N VAL A 171 10.11 7.72 -7.66
CA VAL A 171 11.36 8.06 -6.95
C VAL A 171 12.56 7.22 -7.44
N LYS A 172 12.27 6.20 -8.25
CA LYS A 172 13.23 5.28 -8.85
C LYS A 172 12.63 4.66 -10.11
N GLU A 173 13.48 4.25 -11.04
CA GLU A 173 13.11 3.50 -12.25
C GLU A 173 13.47 2.02 -12.05
N CYS A 174 12.49 1.14 -12.17
CA CYS A 174 12.61 -0.30 -12.02
C CYS A 174 13.42 -0.92 -13.17
N ILE A 175 14.47 -1.65 -12.80
CA ILE A 175 15.22 -2.50 -13.73
C ILE A 175 14.81 -3.97 -13.58
N SER A 176 14.56 -4.40 -12.34
CA SER A 176 14.00 -5.72 -12.01
C SER A 176 13.38 -5.67 -10.62
N ARG A 177 12.79 -6.79 -10.16
CA ARG A 177 12.23 -6.91 -8.81
C ARG A 177 13.20 -6.47 -7.70
N TYR A 178 14.51 -6.54 -7.92
CA TYR A 178 15.52 -6.21 -6.90
C TYR A 178 16.55 -5.17 -7.35
N ALA A 179 16.28 -4.41 -8.42
CA ALA A 179 17.22 -3.41 -8.91
C ALA A 179 16.49 -2.21 -9.51
N ALA A 180 17.01 -1.01 -9.24
CA ALA A 180 16.44 0.22 -9.76
C ALA A 180 17.50 1.32 -9.96
N ILE A 181 17.26 2.22 -10.90
CA ILE A 181 17.97 3.50 -11.01
C ILE A 181 17.30 4.47 -10.04
N CYS A 182 17.98 4.80 -8.95
CA CYS A 182 17.41 5.60 -7.88
C CYS A 182 17.79 7.09 -7.98
N LEU A 183 16.82 7.97 -7.73
CA LEU A 183 17.10 9.38 -7.53
C LEU A 183 17.67 9.61 -6.11
N PRO A 184 18.58 10.59 -5.92
CA PRO A 184 19.07 10.93 -4.60
C PRO A 184 17.95 11.56 -3.74
N PRO A 185 17.99 11.40 -2.39
CA PRO A 185 16.93 11.88 -1.50
C PRO A 185 16.59 13.37 -1.63
N SER A 186 17.56 14.21 -1.96
CA SER A 186 17.32 15.64 -2.18
C SER A 186 16.42 15.93 -3.38
N ARG A 187 16.48 15.09 -4.43
CA ARG A 187 15.60 15.20 -5.60
C ARG A 187 14.23 14.60 -5.30
N THR A 188 14.17 13.40 -4.76
CA THR A 188 12.89 12.76 -4.42
C THR A 188 12.09 13.57 -3.42
N SER A 189 12.74 14.16 -2.40
CA SER A 189 12.08 15.07 -1.45
C SER A 189 11.47 16.29 -2.16
N ALA A 190 12.20 16.90 -3.09
CA ALA A 190 11.70 18.07 -3.83
C ALA A 190 10.51 17.69 -4.74
N ASP A 191 10.60 16.56 -5.43
CA ASP A 191 9.55 16.05 -6.32
C ASP A 191 8.29 15.69 -5.52
N LEU A 192 8.44 14.96 -4.41
CA LEU A 192 7.36 14.59 -3.49
C LEU A 192 6.68 15.82 -2.88
N THR A 193 7.46 16.80 -2.40
CA THR A 193 6.94 18.06 -1.83
C THR A 193 6.11 18.80 -2.87
N THR A 194 6.67 19.02 -4.07
CA THR A 194 6.01 19.76 -5.15
C THR A 194 4.70 19.09 -5.58
N ALA A 195 4.72 17.76 -5.75
CA ALA A 195 3.55 16.99 -6.12
C ALA A 195 2.47 17.02 -5.03
N ALA A 196 2.86 16.87 -3.77
CA ALA A 196 1.96 16.95 -2.62
C ALA A 196 1.30 18.33 -2.48
N THR A 197 2.04 19.43 -2.67
CA THR A 197 1.47 20.78 -2.68
C THR A 197 0.45 20.94 -3.81
N THR A 198 0.82 20.50 -5.01
CA THR A 198 0.00 20.70 -6.20
C THR A 198 -1.27 19.85 -6.19
N CYS A 199 -1.21 18.64 -5.62
CA CYS A 199 -2.35 17.73 -5.59
C CYS A 199 -3.42 18.12 -4.56
N MET A 200 -3.08 18.94 -3.55
CA MET A 200 -4.03 19.45 -2.55
C MET A 200 -5.22 20.21 -3.16
N ARG A 201 -5.10 20.77 -4.37
CA ARG A 201 -6.23 21.35 -5.10
C ARG A 201 -7.38 20.36 -5.38
N ARG A 202 -7.11 19.05 -5.27
CA ARG A 202 -8.08 17.96 -5.45
C ARG A 202 -8.60 17.42 -4.11
N ALA A 203 -8.10 17.92 -2.98
CA ALA A 203 -8.62 17.55 -1.68
C ALA A 203 -10.07 18.03 -1.54
N GLY A 204 -10.87 17.22 -0.87
CA GLY A 204 -12.31 17.42 -0.70
C GLY A 204 -13.05 16.13 -0.98
N ARG A 205 -13.91 15.74 -0.05
CA ARG A 205 -14.65 14.48 -0.16
C ARG A 205 -15.68 14.54 -1.29
N GLY A 206 -15.67 13.48 -2.11
CA GLY A 206 -16.74 13.18 -3.05
C GLY A 206 -17.90 12.47 -2.37
N LYS A 207 -18.84 12.00 -3.19
CA LYS A 207 -19.94 11.15 -2.72
C LYS A 207 -19.40 9.74 -2.44
N PRO A 208 -19.62 9.17 -1.24
CA PRO A 208 -19.33 7.77 -0.95
C PRO A 208 -19.97 6.82 -1.97
N THR A 209 -19.22 5.83 -2.45
CA THR A 209 -19.70 4.81 -3.39
C THR A 209 -19.62 3.43 -2.77
N THR A 210 -20.74 2.92 -2.29
CA THR A 210 -20.81 1.56 -1.74
C THR A 210 -21.35 0.61 -2.80
N MET A 211 -20.63 -0.47 -3.06
CA MET A 211 -21.07 -1.57 -3.93
C MET A 211 -20.46 -2.90 -3.48
N ALA A 212 -21.04 -3.99 -3.96
CA ALA A 212 -20.49 -5.32 -3.76
C ALA A 212 -19.25 -5.53 -4.62
N HIS A 213 -18.32 -6.33 -4.11
CA HIS A 213 -17.06 -6.65 -4.77
C HIS A 213 -16.77 -8.14 -4.70
N HIS A 214 -16.05 -8.64 -5.71
CA HIS A 214 -15.50 -9.99 -5.75
C HIS A 214 -13.96 -9.92 -5.74
N ILE A 215 -13.32 -10.75 -4.92
CA ILE A 215 -11.86 -10.88 -4.89
C ILE A 215 -11.47 -12.33 -5.12
N ASP A 216 -10.60 -12.57 -6.11
CA ASP A 216 -9.85 -13.83 -6.23
C ASP A 216 -8.42 -13.64 -5.72
N VAL A 217 -7.89 -14.66 -5.06
CA VAL A 217 -6.51 -14.73 -4.59
C VAL A 217 -5.88 -16.02 -5.10
N GLU A 218 -4.82 -15.89 -5.90
CA GLU A 218 -4.00 -17.01 -6.36
C GLU A 218 -2.75 -17.13 -5.48
N PHE A 219 -2.51 -18.34 -4.99
CA PHE A 219 -1.38 -18.70 -4.16
C PHE A 219 -0.29 -19.47 -4.93
N ASP A 220 0.92 -19.49 -4.41
CA ASP A 220 2.04 -20.29 -4.92
C ASP A 220 1.83 -21.80 -4.73
N ALA A 221 1.10 -22.20 -3.68
CA ALA A 221 0.87 -23.60 -3.33
C ALA A 221 -0.59 -23.91 -2.96
N SER A 222 -1.03 -25.13 -3.27
CA SER A 222 -2.43 -25.56 -3.10
C SER A 222 -2.92 -25.59 -1.65
N HIS A 223 -2.02 -25.91 -0.71
CA HIS A 223 -2.38 -25.98 0.71
C HIS A 223 -2.80 -24.62 1.29
N LEU A 224 -2.30 -23.51 0.73
CA LEU A 224 -2.69 -22.16 1.15
C LEU A 224 -4.14 -21.86 0.74
N ALA A 225 -4.52 -22.24 -0.49
CA ALA A 225 -5.91 -22.14 -0.94
C ALA A 225 -6.83 -23.03 -0.08
N GLN A 226 -6.42 -24.27 0.21
CA GLN A 226 -7.17 -25.18 1.06
C GLN A 226 -7.35 -24.64 2.49
N ALA A 227 -6.30 -24.02 3.06
CA ALA A 227 -6.37 -23.43 4.40
C ALA A 227 -7.30 -22.21 4.42
N ALA A 228 -7.19 -21.32 3.43
CA ALA A 228 -8.05 -20.13 3.31
C ALA A 228 -9.52 -20.49 3.09
N ALA A 229 -9.82 -21.54 2.32
CA ALA A 229 -11.19 -22.00 2.04
C ALA A 229 -11.92 -22.61 3.26
N VAL A 230 -11.26 -22.74 4.42
CA VAL A 230 -11.94 -23.09 5.69
C VAL A 230 -12.74 -21.91 6.23
N VAL A 231 -12.45 -20.68 5.79
CA VAL A 231 -13.25 -19.50 6.14
C VAL A 231 -14.64 -19.64 5.48
N PRO A 232 -15.76 -19.58 6.23
CA PRO A 232 -17.08 -19.92 5.70
C PRO A 232 -17.56 -19.13 4.47
N THR A 233 -17.02 -17.93 4.23
CA THR A 233 -17.38 -17.07 3.10
C THR A 233 -16.37 -17.13 1.94
N VAL A 234 -15.41 -18.05 2.00
CA VAL A 234 -14.32 -18.17 1.03
C VAL A 234 -14.41 -19.51 0.34
N GLU A 235 -14.51 -19.49 -0.98
CA GLU A 235 -14.64 -20.69 -1.80
C GLU A 235 -13.32 -21.01 -2.50
N GLN A 236 -12.94 -22.28 -2.55
CA GLN A 236 -11.81 -22.72 -3.36
C GLN A 236 -12.25 -22.82 -4.83
N THR A 237 -11.91 -21.81 -5.64
CA THR A 237 -12.28 -21.70 -7.06
C THR A 237 -11.29 -22.39 -8.00
N GLY A 238 -10.12 -22.77 -7.50
CA GLY A 238 -9.10 -23.51 -8.25
C GLY A 238 -8.11 -24.26 -7.36
N VAL A 239 -7.15 -24.98 -7.96
CA VAL A 239 -6.15 -25.76 -7.20
C VAL A 239 -5.35 -24.88 -6.23
N ARG A 240 -5.05 -23.65 -6.64
CA ARG A 240 -4.29 -22.65 -5.85
C ARG A 240 -5.06 -21.33 -5.71
N THR A 241 -6.36 -21.32 -5.96
CA THR A 241 -7.15 -20.08 -6.02
C THR A 241 -8.34 -20.17 -5.09
N VAL A 242 -8.59 -19.08 -4.37
CA VAL A 242 -9.83 -18.88 -3.61
C VAL A 242 -10.52 -17.61 -4.09
N GLY A 243 -11.84 -17.59 -4.02
CA GLY A 243 -12.68 -16.43 -4.33
C GLY A 243 -13.65 -16.14 -3.18
N PHE A 244 -14.02 -14.87 -3.02
CA PHE A 244 -15.07 -14.47 -2.08
C PHE A 244 -15.76 -13.18 -2.52
N ASP A 245 -17.07 -13.12 -2.24
CA ASP A 245 -17.89 -11.93 -2.41
C ASP A 245 -18.02 -11.17 -1.09
N ALA A 246 -18.11 -9.84 -1.18
CA ALA A 246 -18.43 -8.99 -0.06
C ALA A 246 -19.40 -7.87 -0.48
N PRO A 247 -20.34 -7.45 0.38
CA PRO A 247 -21.33 -6.42 0.05
C PRO A 247 -20.75 -5.00 0.03
N THR A 248 -19.55 -4.81 0.57
CA THR A 248 -18.82 -3.54 0.63
C THR A 248 -17.32 -3.80 0.48
N MET A 249 -16.56 -2.80 0.03
CA MET A 249 -15.10 -2.89 -0.03
C MET A 249 -14.49 -2.96 1.37
N THR A 250 -15.10 -2.32 2.37
CA THR A 250 -14.68 -2.47 3.78
C THR A 250 -14.76 -3.93 4.24
N GLU A 251 -15.85 -4.63 3.92
CA GLU A 251 -15.97 -6.05 4.24
C GLU A 251 -15.02 -6.90 3.39
N ALA A 252 -14.84 -6.58 2.10
CA ALA A 252 -13.89 -7.24 1.23
C ALA A 252 -12.45 -7.20 1.80
N MET A 253 -11.99 -6.01 2.24
CA MET A 253 -10.66 -5.83 2.81
C MET A 253 -10.49 -6.53 4.16
N LYS A 254 -11.54 -6.59 4.99
CA LYS A 254 -11.53 -7.36 6.25
C LYS A 254 -11.43 -8.86 5.97
N THR A 255 -12.18 -9.37 5.01
CA THR A 255 -12.11 -10.78 4.58
C THR A 255 -10.75 -11.09 3.98
N PHE A 256 -10.22 -10.24 3.10
CA PHE A 256 -8.88 -10.39 2.51
C PHE A 256 -7.78 -10.44 3.58
N LYS A 257 -7.87 -9.60 4.62
CA LYS A 257 -6.98 -9.64 5.78
C LYS A 257 -7.05 -10.97 6.56
N ILE A 258 -8.24 -11.56 6.70
CA ILE A 258 -8.39 -12.87 7.35
C ILE A 258 -7.80 -13.97 6.47
N VAL A 259 -8.10 -13.96 5.17
CA VAL A 259 -7.55 -14.90 4.18
C VAL A 259 -6.02 -14.90 4.21
N THR A 260 -5.41 -13.72 4.13
CA THR A 260 -3.95 -13.57 4.19
C THR A 260 -3.36 -14.04 5.52
N ALA A 261 -4.02 -13.77 6.65
CA ALA A 261 -3.56 -14.25 7.96
C ALA A 261 -3.62 -15.78 8.09
N ILE A 262 -4.67 -16.42 7.57
CA ILE A 262 -4.80 -17.88 7.56
C ILE A 262 -3.78 -18.52 6.62
N ALA A 263 -3.59 -17.96 5.44
CA ALA A 263 -2.59 -18.44 4.48
C ALA A 263 -1.16 -18.32 5.04
N ASP A 264 -0.78 -17.18 5.61
CA ASP A 264 0.54 -16.98 6.23
C ASP A 264 0.78 -17.97 7.38
N GLY A 265 -0.23 -18.18 8.23
CA GLY A 265 -0.16 -19.13 9.34
C GLY A 265 -0.14 -20.61 8.94
N ALA A 266 -0.52 -20.94 7.70
CA ALA A 266 -0.52 -22.30 7.19
C ALA A 266 0.86 -22.75 6.68
N VAL A 267 1.81 -21.82 6.51
CA VAL A 267 3.17 -22.13 6.05
C VAL A 267 3.91 -22.95 7.11
N GLN A 268 4.30 -24.17 6.76
CA GLN A 268 5.06 -25.06 7.64
C GLN A 268 6.56 -25.00 7.36
N GLY A 269 7.26 -24.18 8.15
CA GLY A 269 8.71 -24.02 8.03
C GLY A 269 9.14 -23.43 6.68
N LYS A 270 10.43 -23.54 6.38
CA LYS A 270 10.97 -23.20 5.06
C LYS A 270 11.20 -24.49 4.29
N TYR A 271 10.13 -25.12 3.82
CA TYR A 271 10.25 -26.14 2.78
C TYR A 271 9.86 -25.47 1.47
N GLY A 272 10.84 -25.33 0.58
CA GLY A 272 10.82 -24.40 -0.55
C GLY A 272 9.71 -24.62 -1.57
#